data_AF-A0A8B9RCN1-F1
#
_entry.id   AF-A0A8B9RCN1-F1
#
_cell.length_a   1.000
_cell.length_b   1.000
_cell.length_c   1.000
_cell.angle_alpha   90.00
_cell.angle_beta   90.00
_cell.angle_gamma   90.00
#
_symmetry.space_group_name_H-M   'P 1'
#
loop_
_entity.id
_entity.type
_entity.pdbx_description
1 polymer ?
#
loop_
_entity_poly.entity_id
_entity_poly.type
_entity_poly.pdbx_seq_one_letter_code
_entity_poly.pdbx_strand_id
1 'polypeptide(L)'
;MEITFFYFISAVHVFEADVVPRISALTRSCVVIPCTFDIGSEPVTRLRGLWYDTNGDYVYHTGQTNVMDNFKGRTELLGEPDEKNCTLEIDDVKAHDNGPFCFHAEKGNDKYRFNHSCVFIVMKASPDKPVISGLPEEMEPGKKFSLSCSVTHTCPSHPPTIKWSIKTAKEVVSHMEGSAGQWKTTSTVTFIPTGYENEDDLLCSASFWRGKKQETAIYLPITIDPPLALITSTKCSCSCRSDLHNGQEEFWTIFPHKTVQFSNILGISGVNNYPKVMPQFFKMSES
;
A
#
# COMPACT_ATOMS: atom_id res chain seq x y z
N MET A 1 73.97 17.85 -23.62
CA MET A 1 72.87 16.90 -23.89
C MET A 1 71.95 17.00 -22.69
N GLU A 2 71.01 17.96 -22.72
CA GLU A 2 70.10 18.19 -21.61
C GLU A 2 69.00 17.12 -21.64
N ILE A 3 68.89 16.38 -20.55
CA ILE A 3 67.82 15.42 -20.32
C ILE A 3 66.73 16.19 -19.58
N THR A 4 65.75 16.70 -20.31
CA THR A 4 64.53 17.26 -19.73
C THR A 4 63.66 16.10 -19.23
N PHE A 5 63.66 15.90 -17.91
CA PHE A 5 62.69 15.05 -17.23
C PHE A 5 61.32 15.72 -17.30
N PHE A 6 60.45 15.23 -18.19
CA PHE A 6 59.03 15.56 -18.14
C PHE A 6 58.41 14.84 -16.94
N TYR A 7 58.29 15.55 -15.82
CA TYR A 7 57.43 15.13 -14.72
C TYR A 7 55.98 15.16 -15.22
N PHE A 8 55.41 13.99 -15.50
CA PHE A 8 53.95 13.83 -15.65
C PHE A 8 53.31 14.06 -14.27
N ILE A 9 52.92 15.30 -13.99
CA ILE A 9 52.00 15.59 -12.89
C ILE A 9 50.64 15.02 -13.33
N SER A 10 50.24 13.89 -12.74
CA SER A 10 48.85 13.41 -12.86
C SER A 10 47.95 14.48 -12.22
N ALA A 11 47.25 15.23 -13.05
CA ALA A 11 46.27 16.19 -12.58
C ALA A 11 45.09 15.42 -11.96
N VAL A 12 45.01 15.43 -10.63
CA VAL A 12 43.82 14.94 -9.91
C VAL A 12 42.71 15.95 -10.15
N HIS A 13 41.90 15.68 -11.17
CA HIS A 13 40.68 16.44 -11.40
C HIS A 13 39.65 15.99 -10.35
N VAL A 14 39.30 16.88 -9.44
CA VAL A 14 38.28 16.64 -8.41
C VAL A 14 36.96 17.11 -8.97
N PHE A 15 36.06 16.16 -9.21
CA PHE A 15 34.72 16.43 -9.74
C PHE A 15 33.65 16.26 -8.64
N GLU A 16 32.39 16.51 -8.95
CA GLU A 16 31.26 16.28 -8.04
C GLU A 16 30.48 15.03 -8.45
N ALA A 17 30.07 14.25 -7.47
CA ALA A 17 29.05 13.21 -7.61
C ALA A 17 27.87 13.55 -6.71
N ASP A 18 26.66 13.31 -7.23
CA ASP A 18 25.43 13.39 -6.46
C ASP A 18 25.12 12.00 -5.90
N VAL A 19 25.65 11.76 -4.70
CA VAL A 19 25.36 10.57 -3.90
C VAL A 19 24.65 11.02 -2.63
N VAL A 20 23.60 10.28 -2.28
CA VAL A 20 22.88 10.53 -1.02
C VAL A 20 23.84 10.34 0.15
N PRO A 21 24.06 11.35 1.01
CA PRO A 21 25.07 11.26 2.06
C PRO A 21 24.68 10.23 3.13
N ARG A 22 23.37 10.01 3.30
CA ARG A 22 22.81 9.06 4.26
C ARG A 22 21.57 8.40 3.68
N ILE A 23 21.48 7.08 3.78
CA ILE A 23 20.30 6.30 3.39
C ILE A 23 19.97 5.27 4.46
N SER A 24 18.70 4.96 4.65
CA SER A 24 18.29 3.90 5.57
C SER A 24 18.07 2.58 4.83
N ALA A 25 18.57 1.47 5.37
CA ALA A 25 18.41 0.16 4.76
C ALA A 25 17.80 -0.83 5.76
N LEU A 26 16.83 -1.62 5.30
CA LEU A 26 16.27 -2.70 6.10
C LEU A 26 17.23 -3.90 6.08
N THR A 27 17.68 -4.34 7.25
CA THR A 27 18.50 -5.55 7.37
C THR A 27 17.74 -6.76 6.83
N ARG A 28 18.44 -7.66 6.13
CA ARG A 28 17.86 -8.77 5.35
C ARG A 28 16.94 -8.31 4.20
N SER A 29 17.12 -7.12 3.65
CA SER A 29 16.49 -6.66 2.41
C SER A 29 17.60 -6.21 1.45
N CYS A 30 17.27 -5.51 0.37
CA CYS A 30 18.25 -4.75 -0.41
C CYS A 30 18.18 -3.23 -0.14
N VAL A 31 19.21 -2.51 -0.59
CA VAL A 31 19.26 -1.04 -0.68
C VAL A 31 19.82 -0.65 -2.03
N VAL A 32 19.17 0.28 -2.72
CA VAL A 32 19.64 0.89 -3.96
C VAL A 32 20.04 2.34 -3.66
N ILE A 33 21.32 2.62 -3.86
CA ILE A 33 21.94 3.92 -3.61
C ILE A 33 21.93 4.69 -4.93
N PRO A 34 21.04 5.69 -5.10
CA PRO A 34 21.05 6.51 -6.30
C PRO A 34 22.35 7.31 -6.35
N CYS A 35 22.95 7.33 -7.54
CA CYS A 35 24.25 7.96 -7.75
C CYS A 35 24.35 8.44 -9.19
N THR A 36 24.63 9.74 -9.35
CA THR A 36 25.03 10.32 -10.63
C THR A 36 26.31 11.13 -10.44
N PHE A 37 27.07 11.35 -11.49
CA PHE A 37 28.31 12.13 -11.41
C PHE A 37 28.54 12.94 -12.67
N ASP A 38 29.48 13.87 -12.63
CA ASP A 38 29.90 14.57 -13.84
C ASP A 38 31.43 14.60 -13.96
N ILE A 39 31.97 14.41 -15.17
CA ILE A 39 33.42 14.44 -15.46
C ILE A 39 33.70 15.52 -16.52
N GLY A 40 33.06 16.68 -16.38
CA GLY A 40 33.20 17.79 -17.31
C GLY A 40 32.60 17.52 -18.69
N SER A 41 32.98 18.36 -19.67
CA SER A 41 32.27 18.50 -20.94
C SER A 41 32.63 17.47 -22.01
N GLU A 42 33.73 16.74 -21.89
CA GLU A 42 34.11 15.77 -22.91
C GLU A 42 33.45 14.40 -22.66
N PRO A 43 32.88 13.75 -23.70
CA PRO A 43 32.33 12.42 -23.56
C PRO A 43 33.44 11.41 -23.28
N VAL A 44 33.48 10.92 -22.05
CA VAL A 44 34.42 9.90 -21.60
C VAL A 44 33.75 8.54 -21.70
N THR A 45 34.20 7.70 -22.63
CA THR A 45 33.72 6.31 -22.78
C THR A 45 34.63 5.29 -22.12
N ARG A 46 34.09 4.10 -21.84
CA ARG A 46 34.76 2.98 -21.17
C ARG A 46 35.15 3.28 -19.72
N LEU A 47 34.33 4.06 -19.04
CA LEU A 47 34.43 4.29 -17.61
C LEU A 47 34.10 3.01 -16.85
N ARG A 48 34.88 2.74 -15.81
CA ARG A 48 34.61 1.71 -14.82
C ARG A 48 34.18 2.38 -13.53
N GLY A 49 32.96 2.10 -13.09
CA GLY A 49 32.47 2.51 -11.79
C GLY A 49 32.94 1.55 -10.69
N LEU A 50 33.39 2.10 -9.58
CA LEU A 50 33.96 1.37 -8.45
C LEU A 50 33.39 1.93 -7.15
N TRP A 51 33.11 1.07 -6.18
CA TRP A 51 32.74 1.49 -4.83
C TRP A 51 33.70 0.91 -3.81
N TYR A 52 34.12 1.77 -2.89
CA TYR A 52 35.12 1.47 -1.86
C TYR A 52 34.59 1.76 -0.47
N ASP A 53 35.11 1.06 0.54
CA ASP A 53 34.96 1.46 1.93
C ASP A 53 36.04 2.50 2.34
N THR A 54 36.07 2.87 3.62
CA THR A 54 37.07 3.82 4.14
C THR A 54 38.50 3.26 4.19
N ASN A 55 38.66 1.94 4.15
CA ASN A 55 39.96 1.27 4.16
C ASN A 55 40.55 1.15 2.75
N GLY A 56 39.76 1.47 1.72
CA GLY A 56 40.14 1.34 0.31
C GLY A 56 39.87 -0.05 -0.26
N ASP A 57 39.08 -0.86 0.45
CA ASP A 57 38.67 -2.19 0.00
C ASP A 57 37.44 -2.09 -0.91
N TYR A 58 37.36 -2.98 -1.91
CA TYR A 58 36.30 -2.95 -2.90
C TYR A 58 34.99 -3.51 -2.34
N VAL A 59 33.99 -2.64 -2.24
CA VAL A 59 32.58 -3.00 -2.01
C VAL A 59 31.95 -3.45 -3.31
N TYR A 60 32.27 -2.77 -4.42
CA TYR A 60 31.89 -3.17 -5.77
C TYR A 60 33.04 -3.01 -6.75
N HIS A 61 33.24 -4.05 -7.57
CA HIS A 61 34.19 -4.08 -8.67
C HIS A 61 33.68 -5.05 -9.75
N THR A 62 33.96 -4.77 -11.03
CA THR A 62 33.53 -5.61 -12.16
C THR A 62 34.07 -7.04 -12.07
N GLY A 63 35.35 -7.18 -11.72
CA GLY A 63 35.95 -8.44 -11.32
C GLY A 63 35.59 -8.81 -9.87
N GLN A 64 34.59 -9.69 -9.70
CA GLN A 64 34.09 -10.14 -8.40
C GLN A 64 35.16 -10.76 -7.47
N THR A 65 36.29 -11.22 -8.02
CA THR A 65 37.42 -11.72 -7.23
C THR A 65 38.04 -10.66 -6.32
N ASN A 66 37.96 -9.38 -6.72
CA ASN A 66 38.54 -8.26 -5.98
C ASN A 66 37.62 -7.70 -4.89
N VAL A 67 36.32 -8.06 -4.95
CA VAL A 67 35.33 -7.60 -3.98
C VAL A 67 35.54 -8.32 -2.65
N MET A 68 35.45 -7.56 -1.55
CA MET A 68 35.52 -8.09 -0.19
C MET A 68 34.52 -9.24 -0.02
N ASP A 69 34.92 -10.28 0.70
CA ASP A 69 34.10 -11.50 0.81
C ASP A 69 32.73 -11.26 1.45
N ASN A 70 32.57 -10.22 2.28
CA ASN A 70 31.28 -9.83 2.85
C ASN A 70 30.29 -9.23 1.83
N PHE A 71 30.79 -8.61 0.75
CA PHE A 71 30.00 -7.96 -0.31
C PHE A 71 29.93 -8.77 -1.61
N LYS A 72 30.83 -9.73 -1.78
CA LYS A 72 30.91 -10.61 -2.95
C LYS A 72 29.56 -11.27 -3.26
N GLY A 73 29.06 -11.10 -4.49
CA GLY A 73 27.77 -11.64 -4.91
C GLY A 73 26.53 -10.98 -4.28
N ARG A 74 26.71 -9.87 -3.56
CA ARG A 74 25.63 -9.07 -2.96
C ARG A 74 25.54 -7.67 -3.54
N THR A 75 26.55 -7.22 -4.28
CA THR A 75 26.61 -5.87 -4.84
C THR A 75 26.55 -5.89 -6.35
N GLU A 76 25.72 -5.04 -6.94
CA GLU A 76 25.54 -4.91 -8.38
C GLU A 76 25.40 -3.44 -8.76
N LEU A 77 26.07 -3.03 -9.84
CA LEU A 77 25.89 -1.70 -10.39
C LEU A 77 24.72 -1.72 -11.36
N LEU A 78 23.65 -1.01 -11.01
CA LEU A 78 22.44 -0.91 -11.84
C LEU A 78 22.57 0.18 -12.91
N GLY A 79 23.42 1.19 -12.67
CA GLY A 79 23.69 2.28 -13.59
C GLY A 79 24.84 1.98 -14.56
N GLU A 80 24.82 2.62 -15.73
CA GLU A 80 25.95 2.61 -16.66
C GLU A 80 26.90 3.79 -16.41
N PRO A 81 28.19 3.55 -16.08
CA PRO A 81 29.16 4.62 -15.86
C PRO A 81 29.37 5.55 -17.06
N ASP A 82 29.26 5.02 -18.28
CA ASP A 82 29.39 5.80 -19.52
C ASP A 82 28.21 6.79 -19.69
N GLU A 83 27.06 6.49 -19.09
CA GLU A 83 25.89 7.38 -18.99
C GLU A 83 25.90 8.22 -17.72
N LYS A 84 27.03 8.27 -17.00
CA LYS A 84 27.20 9.02 -15.74
C LYS A 84 26.29 8.53 -14.61
N ASN A 85 25.82 7.29 -14.68
CA ASN A 85 24.99 6.66 -13.66
C ASN A 85 25.82 5.63 -12.89
N CYS A 86 25.95 5.84 -11.59
CA CYS A 86 26.75 5.01 -10.68
C CYS A 86 25.90 4.29 -9.63
N THR A 87 24.59 4.19 -9.88
CA THR A 87 23.62 3.61 -8.94
C THR A 87 24.00 2.18 -8.56
N LEU A 88 24.13 1.93 -7.26
CA LEU A 88 24.58 0.66 -6.69
C LEU A 88 23.45 -0.02 -5.91
N GLU A 89 23.20 -1.29 -6.18
CA GLU A 89 22.40 -2.17 -5.33
C GLU A 89 23.29 -2.97 -4.39
N ILE A 90 22.91 -3.05 -3.12
CA ILE A 90 23.45 -3.98 -2.14
C ILE A 90 22.29 -4.86 -1.65
N ASP A 91 22.28 -6.14 -2.01
CA ASP A 91 21.33 -7.15 -1.55
C ASP A 91 21.76 -7.79 -0.21
N ASP A 92 20.78 -8.41 0.46
CA ASP A 92 20.91 -9.09 1.75
C ASP A 92 21.67 -8.26 2.80
N VAL A 93 21.32 -6.98 2.91
CA VAL A 93 21.97 -5.99 3.79
C VAL A 93 22.11 -6.54 5.21
N LYS A 94 23.34 -6.48 5.74
CA LYS A 94 23.68 -6.96 7.09
C LYS A 94 23.72 -5.79 8.07
N ALA A 95 23.62 -6.13 9.36
CA ALA A 95 23.64 -5.14 10.44
C ALA A 95 24.97 -4.38 10.57
N HIS A 96 26.05 -4.85 9.94
CA HIS A 96 27.39 -4.25 9.96
C HIS A 96 27.79 -3.53 8.66
N ASP A 97 26.89 -3.44 7.67
CA ASP A 97 27.19 -2.82 6.36
C ASP A 97 27.02 -1.29 6.38
N ASN A 98 27.37 -0.62 7.47
CA ASN A 98 27.06 0.80 7.68
C ASN A 98 27.89 1.76 6.81
N GLY A 99 29.00 1.28 6.24
CA GLY A 99 29.93 2.12 5.48
C GLY A 99 30.71 3.09 6.38
N PRO A 100 31.13 4.26 5.85
CA PRO A 100 30.69 4.84 4.59
C PRO A 100 31.32 4.19 3.35
N PHE A 101 30.60 4.27 2.22
CA PHE A 101 31.04 3.75 0.93
C PHE A 101 31.13 4.88 -0.09
N CYS A 102 32.22 4.96 -0.85
CA CYS A 102 32.50 6.05 -1.78
C CYS A 102 32.63 5.56 -3.22
N PHE A 103 32.06 6.32 -4.15
CA PHE A 103 32.15 6.05 -5.58
C PHE A 103 33.42 6.67 -6.19
N HIS A 104 34.12 5.90 -7.03
CA HIS A 104 35.17 6.38 -7.92
C HIS A 104 34.92 5.86 -9.34
N ALA A 105 35.48 6.57 -10.33
CA ALA A 105 35.48 6.12 -11.72
C ALA A 105 36.91 6.01 -12.25
N GLU A 106 37.16 5.05 -13.14
CA GLU A 106 38.47 4.84 -13.75
C GLU A 106 38.35 4.66 -15.27
N LYS A 107 39.33 5.19 -16.02
CA LYS A 107 39.50 4.97 -17.47
C LYS A 107 40.96 4.65 -17.77
N GLY A 108 41.25 3.39 -18.09
CA GLY A 108 42.63 2.97 -18.30
C GLY A 108 43.47 3.20 -17.04
N ASN A 109 44.44 4.12 -17.11
CA ASN A 109 45.27 4.51 -15.96
C ASN A 109 44.75 5.78 -15.25
N ASP A 110 43.76 6.45 -15.84
CA ASP A 110 43.18 7.68 -15.28
C ASP A 110 42.18 7.33 -14.19
N LYS A 111 42.30 8.00 -13.04
CA LYS A 111 41.42 7.81 -11.89
C LYS A 111 40.70 9.11 -11.58
N TYR A 112 39.39 9.03 -11.47
CA TYR A 112 38.50 10.14 -11.15
C TYR A 112 37.98 9.99 -9.74
N ARG A 113 38.23 11.02 -8.93
CA ARG A 113 37.73 11.11 -7.55
C ARG A 113 36.71 12.24 -7.49
N PHE A 114 35.70 12.02 -6.66
CA PHE A 114 34.55 12.88 -6.57
C PHE A 114 34.34 13.35 -5.14
N ASN A 115 34.06 14.64 -4.96
CA ASN A 115 33.48 15.15 -3.73
C ASN A 115 32.02 14.70 -3.62
N HIS A 116 31.51 14.59 -2.39
CA HIS A 116 30.14 14.15 -2.07
C HIS A 116 29.73 12.80 -2.67
N SER A 117 30.71 11.92 -2.93
CA SER A 117 30.51 10.61 -3.53
C SER A 117 30.28 9.47 -2.53
N CYS A 118 30.19 9.80 -1.24
CA CYS A 118 30.14 8.83 -0.17
C CYS A 118 28.76 8.76 0.49
N VAL A 119 28.30 7.55 0.77
CA VAL A 119 27.05 7.28 1.49
C VAL A 119 27.31 6.57 2.81
N PHE A 120 26.60 6.95 3.85
CA PHE A 120 26.51 6.21 5.10
C PHE A 120 25.16 5.50 5.21
N ILE A 121 25.17 4.19 5.48
CA ILE A 121 23.96 3.38 5.56
C ILE A 121 23.51 3.23 7.02
N VAL A 122 22.29 3.69 7.29
CA VAL A 122 21.64 3.55 8.60
C VAL A 122 20.80 2.28 8.61
N MET A 123 21.18 1.32 9.44
CA MET A 123 20.51 0.02 9.49
C MET A 123 19.20 0.08 10.28
N LYS A 124 18.13 -0.38 9.66
CA LYS A 124 16.85 -0.65 10.30
C LYS A 124 16.73 -2.14 10.63
N ALA A 125 16.44 -2.45 11.89
CA ALA A 125 16.19 -3.82 12.34
C ALA A 125 14.78 -4.31 11.94
N SER A 126 13.81 -3.42 11.86
CA SER A 126 12.42 -3.71 11.49
C SER A 126 11.93 -2.72 10.44
N PRO A 127 11.09 -3.13 9.48
CA PRO A 127 10.38 -2.19 8.62
C PRO A 127 9.41 -1.33 9.45
N ASP A 128 9.07 -0.16 8.91
CA ASP A 128 8.04 0.69 9.50
C ASP A 128 6.64 0.06 9.29
N LYS A 129 5.68 0.40 10.17
CA LYS A 129 4.30 -0.09 10.03
C LYS A 129 3.64 0.46 8.76
N PRO A 130 2.90 -0.37 8.00
CA PRO A 130 2.10 0.11 6.88
C PRO A 130 1.11 1.19 7.33
N VAL A 131 0.96 2.24 6.53
CA VAL A 131 0.05 3.34 6.82
C VAL A 131 -1.18 3.18 5.95
N ILE A 132 -2.34 3.00 6.57
CA ILE A 132 -3.64 2.97 5.88
C ILE A 132 -4.22 4.39 5.84
N SER A 133 -4.79 4.75 4.70
CA SER A 133 -5.31 6.08 4.40
C SER A 133 -6.59 5.98 3.55
N GLY A 134 -7.38 7.06 3.52
CA GLY A 134 -8.66 7.10 2.80
C GLY A 134 -9.85 6.55 3.59
N LEU A 135 -9.69 6.26 4.88
CA LEU A 135 -10.78 5.84 5.75
C LEU A 135 -11.78 7.00 5.95
N PRO A 136 -13.05 6.85 5.55
CA PRO A 136 -14.07 7.85 5.84
C PRO A 136 -14.51 7.79 7.31
N GLU A 137 -15.21 8.82 7.77
CA GLU A 137 -15.81 8.86 9.12
C GLU A 137 -16.89 7.80 9.30
N GLU A 138 -17.63 7.51 8.22
CA GLU A 138 -18.75 6.58 8.20
C GLU A 138 -18.80 5.83 6.85
N MET A 139 -19.11 4.53 6.92
CA MET A 139 -19.22 3.65 5.77
C MET A 139 -20.61 3.01 5.72
N GLU A 140 -21.36 3.28 4.66
CA GLU A 140 -22.67 2.67 4.46
C GLU A 140 -22.55 1.32 3.71
N PRO A 141 -23.22 0.26 4.18
CA PRO A 141 -23.30 -1.00 3.44
C PRO A 141 -23.82 -0.83 2.01
N GLY A 142 -23.26 -1.60 1.07
CA GLY A 142 -23.67 -1.55 -0.34
C GLY A 142 -23.07 -0.42 -1.18
N LYS A 143 -22.40 0.57 -0.56
CA LYS A 143 -21.62 1.61 -1.27
C LYS A 143 -20.18 1.16 -1.51
N LYS A 144 -19.56 1.66 -2.58
CA LYS A 144 -18.14 1.36 -2.89
C LYS A 144 -17.23 2.30 -2.12
N PHE A 145 -16.23 1.74 -1.46
CA PHE A 145 -15.18 2.50 -0.78
C PHE A 145 -13.80 2.07 -1.26
N SER A 146 -12.85 3.01 -1.20
CA SER A 146 -11.47 2.79 -1.60
C SER A 146 -10.54 3.20 -0.46
N LEU A 147 -9.67 2.28 -0.04
CA LEU A 147 -8.65 2.52 0.98
C LEU A 147 -7.27 2.28 0.38
N SER A 148 -6.27 2.99 0.86
CA SER A 148 -4.89 2.85 0.40
C SER A 148 -3.96 2.52 1.55
N CYS A 149 -3.16 1.48 1.40
CA CYS A 149 -2.11 1.11 2.34
C CYS A 149 -0.75 1.37 1.70
N SER A 150 0.15 2.03 2.44
CA SER A 150 1.45 2.42 1.91
C SER A 150 2.61 2.08 2.86
N VAL A 151 3.74 1.72 2.27
CA VAL A 151 5.01 1.46 2.96
C VAL A 151 6.17 2.10 2.23
N THR A 152 7.19 2.50 2.97
CA THR A 152 8.46 2.99 2.42
C THR A 152 9.52 1.90 2.46
N HIS A 153 10.39 1.87 1.45
CA HIS A 153 11.50 0.93 1.32
C HIS A 153 12.64 1.56 0.51
N THR A 154 13.79 0.90 0.44
CA THR A 154 14.95 1.34 -0.36
C THR A 154 15.37 0.28 -1.39
N CYS A 155 14.48 -0.66 -1.68
CA CYS A 155 14.72 -1.83 -2.53
C CYS A 155 13.75 -1.82 -3.72
N PRO A 156 13.98 -1.00 -4.77
CA PRO A 156 13.12 -0.96 -5.96
C PRO A 156 13.19 -2.24 -6.80
N SER A 157 14.32 -2.94 -6.83
CA SER A 157 14.49 -4.21 -7.55
C SER A 157 13.58 -5.32 -6.99
N HIS A 158 13.27 -5.26 -5.68
CA HIS A 158 12.39 -6.19 -4.99
C HIS A 158 11.37 -5.43 -4.11
N PRO A 159 10.34 -4.81 -4.71
CA PRO A 159 9.40 -3.99 -3.98
C PRO A 159 8.55 -4.84 -3.00
N PRO A 160 8.14 -4.27 -1.84
CA PRO A 160 7.30 -4.98 -0.88
C PRO A 160 5.96 -5.39 -1.49
N THR A 161 5.49 -6.59 -1.15
CA THR A 161 4.16 -7.06 -1.51
C THR A 161 3.17 -6.69 -0.40
N ILE A 162 2.12 -5.94 -0.74
CA ILE A 162 1.04 -5.59 0.19
C ILE A 162 -0.10 -6.60 0.02
N LYS A 163 -0.73 -7.01 1.13
CA LYS A 163 -1.90 -7.89 1.16
C LYS A 163 -2.94 -7.33 2.11
N TRP A 164 -4.21 -7.52 1.74
CA TRP A 164 -5.37 -7.11 2.51
C TRP A 164 -6.12 -8.33 3.05
N SER A 165 -6.82 -8.20 4.18
CA SER A 165 -7.71 -9.26 4.69
C SER A 165 -8.98 -9.45 3.85
N ILE A 166 -9.36 -8.48 3.02
CA ILE A 166 -10.56 -8.51 2.19
C ILE A 166 -10.33 -9.36 0.93
N LYS A 167 -11.04 -10.49 0.81
CA LYS A 167 -10.88 -11.44 -0.31
C LYS A 167 -11.52 -11.01 -1.62
N THR A 168 -12.55 -10.17 -1.57
CA THR A 168 -13.38 -9.77 -2.73
C THR A 168 -12.96 -8.47 -3.39
N ALA A 169 -11.85 -7.87 -2.94
CA ALA A 169 -11.50 -6.53 -3.35
C ALA A 169 -10.68 -6.48 -4.65
N LYS A 170 -10.85 -5.39 -5.40
CA LYS A 170 -9.97 -5.06 -6.52
C LYS A 170 -8.76 -4.29 -5.99
N GLU A 171 -7.57 -4.78 -6.31
CA GLU A 171 -6.31 -4.20 -5.89
C GLU A 171 -5.62 -3.49 -7.05
N VAL A 172 -5.11 -2.29 -6.78
CA VAL A 172 -4.21 -1.54 -7.68
C VAL A 172 -2.95 -1.20 -6.91
N VAL A 173 -1.80 -1.66 -7.39
CA VAL A 173 -0.49 -1.39 -6.77
C VAL A 173 0.27 -0.35 -7.58
N SER A 174 0.93 0.56 -6.89
CA SER A 174 1.81 1.57 -7.47
C SER A 174 3.12 1.64 -6.68
N HIS A 175 4.21 1.89 -7.40
CA HIS A 175 5.54 2.11 -6.84
C HIS A 175 5.99 3.49 -7.29
N MET A 176 6.32 4.35 -6.33
CA MET A 176 6.75 5.71 -6.59
C MET A 176 8.13 5.93 -5.98
N GLU A 177 9.02 6.52 -6.78
CA GLU A 177 10.30 6.99 -6.28
C GLU A 177 10.09 8.26 -5.45
N GLY A 178 10.66 8.27 -4.26
CA GLY A 178 10.72 9.42 -3.37
C GLY A 178 12.10 10.10 -3.44
N SER A 179 12.43 10.89 -2.42
CA SER A 179 13.74 11.53 -2.35
C SER A 179 14.79 10.62 -1.70
N ALA A 180 16.06 10.86 -2.06
CA ALA A 180 17.22 10.23 -1.45
C ALA A 180 17.21 8.67 -1.47
N GLY A 181 16.76 8.07 -2.57
CA GLY A 181 16.74 6.61 -2.75
C GLY A 181 15.64 5.89 -1.97
N GLN A 182 14.73 6.63 -1.35
CA GLN A 182 13.53 6.08 -0.72
C GLN A 182 12.44 5.87 -1.77
N TRP A 183 11.79 4.71 -1.71
CA TRP A 183 10.66 4.33 -2.55
C TRP A 183 9.43 4.14 -1.69
N LYS A 184 8.26 4.43 -2.28
CA LYS A 184 6.95 4.22 -1.66
C LYS A 184 6.13 3.26 -2.49
N THR A 185 5.77 2.13 -1.88
CA THR A 185 4.81 1.19 -2.48
C THR A 185 3.44 1.44 -1.86
N THR A 186 2.43 1.67 -2.70
CA THR A 186 1.05 1.92 -2.27
C THR A 186 0.11 0.95 -2.98
N SER A 187 -0.67 0.21 -2.21
CA SER A 187 -1.75 -0.65 -2.69
C SER A 187 -3.08 0.00 -2.35
N THR A 188 -3.95 0.17 -3.33
CA THR A 188 -5.30 0.71 -3.17
C THR A 188 -6.30 -0.42 -3.39
N VAL A 189 -7.18 -0.59 -2.43
CA VAL A 189 -8.19 -1.63 -2.40
C VAL A 189 -9.57 -1.00 -2.52
N THR A 190 -10.39 -1.48 -3.45
CA THR A 190 -11.79 -1.06 -3.60
C THR A 190 -12.73 -2.21 -3.30
N PHE A 191 -13.66 -2.00 -2.37
CA PHE A 191 -14.62 -3.01 -1.91
C PHE A 191 -15.97 -2.38 -1.56
N ILE A 192 -16.95 -3.25 -1.30
CA ILE A 192 -18.31 -2.88 -0.87
C ILE A 192 -18.56 -3.58 0.47
N PRO A 193 -18.63 -2.84 1.60
CA PRO A 193 -18.93 -3.43 2.90
C PRO A 193 -20.37 -3.95 2.91
N THR A 194 -20.59 -5.07 3.60
CA THR A 194 -21.90 -5.74 3.66
C THR A 194 -22.67 -5.46 4.95
N GLY A 195 -22.01 -4.97 6.00
CA GLY A 195 -22.62 -4.74 7.33
C GLY A 195 -22.81 -6.00 8.18
N TYR A 196 -22.51 -7.19 7.66
CA TYR A 196 -22.49 -8.46 8.42
C TYR A 196 -21.07 -8.99 8.66
N GLU A 197 -20.10 -8.13 8.42
CA GLU A 197 -18.68 -8.31 8.75
C GLU A 197 -18.56 -8.27 10.29
N ASN A 198 -18.03 -9.34 10.88
CA ASN A 198 -17.98 -9.55 12.33
C ASN A 198 -16.88 -8.65 12.92
N GLU A 199 -17.19 -7.50 13.54
CA GLU A 199 -16.18 -6.68 14.27
C GLU A 199 -14.82 -6.54 13.49
N ASP A 200 -14.88 -6.39 12.16
CA ASP A 200 -13.76 -6.78 11.29
C ASP A 200 -12.73 -5.65 11.15
N ASP A 201 -11.64 -5.77 11.91
CA ASP A 201 -10.43 -5.01 11.65
C ASP A 201 -9.88 -5.32 10.25
N LEU A 202 -9.79 -4.29 9.40
CA LEU A 202 -9.11 -4.38 8.12
C LEU A 202 -7.60 -4.50 8.35
N LEU A 203 -7.05 -5.66 7.99
CA LEU A 203 -5.62 -5.94 8.09
C LEU A 203 -4.93 -5.63 6.76
N CYS A 204 -3.96 -4.71 6.79
CA CYS A 204 -2.97 -4.55 5.74
C CYS A 204 -1.63 -5.15 6.21
N SER A 205 -1.09 -6.11 5.45
CA SER A 205 0.21 -6.72 5.70
C SER A 205 1.17 -6.44 4.55
N ALA A 206 2.34 -5.87 4.85
CA ALA A 206 3.43 -5.67 3.90
C ALA A 206 4.54 -6.69 4.12
N SER A 207 4.92 -7.40 3.06
CA SER A 207 6.03 -8.37 3.03
C SER A 207 7.17 -7.82 2.22
N PHE A 208 8.33 -7.65 2.86
CA PHE A 208 9.57 -7.12 2.28
C PHE A 208 10.43 -8.27 1.76
N TRP A 209 11.43 -7.91 0.95
CA TRP A 209 12.40 -8.86 0.41
C TRP A 209 13.03 -9.72 1.53
N ARG A 210 13.20 -11.02 1.24
CA ARG A 210 13.72 -12.07 2.16
C ARG A 210 12.93 -12.23 3.47
N GLY A 211 11.64 -11.88 3.47
CA GLY A 211 10.65 -12.41 4.40
C GLY A 211 10.35 -11.58 5.65
N LYS A 212 10.90 -10.36 5.75
CA LYS A 212 10.44 -9.44 6.81
C LYS A 212 9.02 -8.96 6.53
N LYS A 213 8.19 -8.88 7.57
CA LYS A 213 6.79 -8.48 7.43
C LYS A 213 6.39 -7.51 8.51
N GLN A 214 5.44 -6.66 8.20
CA GLN A 214 4.79 -5.77 9.15
C GLN A 214 3.34 -5.56 8.75
N GLU A 215 2.49 -5.44 9.74
CA GLU A 215 1.05 -5.32 9.54
C GLU A 215 0.45 -4.18 10.37
N THR A 216 -0.66 -3.67 9.87
CA THR A 216 -1.48 -2.64 10.50
C THR A 216 -2.94 -3.05 10.35
N ALA A 217 -3.67 -3.00 11.44
CA ALA A 217 -5.10 -3.25 11.52
C ALA A 217 -5.83 -1.94 11.81
N ILE A 218 -6.99 -1.71 11.18
CA ILE A 218 -7.88 -0.59 11.48
C ILE A 218 -9.33 -1.06 11.54
N TYR A 219 -10.11 -0.42 12.41
CA TYR A 219 -11.55 -0.65 12.46
C TYR A 219 -12.25 0.09 11.30
N LEU A 220 -13.20 -0.58 10.64
CA LEU A 220 -14.05 0.02 9.62
C LEU A 220 -15.32 0.59 10.26
N PRO A 221 -15.58 1.90 10.19
CA PRO A 221 -16.75 2.52 10.81
C PRO A 221 -18.00 2.29 9.95
N ILE A 222 -18.51 1.05 9.93
CA ILE A 222 -19.69 0.67 9.14
C ILE A 222 -20.96 1.00 9.93
N THR A 223 -21.79 1.90 9.40
CA THR A 223 -23.10 2.18 9.98
C THR A 223 -24.17 1.40 9.25
N ILE A 224 -24.76 0.46 9.97
CA ILE A 224 -25.94 -0.26 9.51
C ILE A 224 -27.12 0.63 9.86
N ASP A 225 -27.69 1.33 8.88
CA ASP A 225 -29.04 1.84 9.04
C ASP A 225 -29.93 0.63 9.36
N PRO A 226 -30.54 0.56 10.56
CA PRO A 226 -31.41 -0.54 10.87
C PRO A 226 -32.47 -0.58 9.77
N PRO A 227 -32.73 -1.74 9.14
CA PRO A 227 -33.88 -1.84 8.25
C PRO A 227 -35.07 -1.34 9.07
N LEU A 228 -35.73 -0.30 8.55
CA LEU A 228 -36.94 0.34 9.09
C LEU A 228 -37.54 -0.58 10.14
N ALA A 229 -37.30 -0.22 11.41
CA ALA A 229 -37.62 -1.04 12.57
C ALA A 229 -38.89 -1.83 12.26
N LEU A 230 -38.85 -3.16 12.40
CA LEU A 230 -40.05 -3.99 12.43
C LEU A 230 -41.07 -3.17 13.21
N ILE A 231 -42.06 -2.62 12.51
CA ILE A 231 -43.13 -1.88 13.15
C ILE A 231 -43.84 -2.96 13.92
N THR A 232 -43.45 -3.16 15.19
CA THR A 232 -44.15 -4.02 16.13
C THR A 232 -45.41 -3.25 16.51
N SER A 233 -46.32 -3.12 15.56
CA SER A 233 -47.68 -2.75 15.89
C SER A 233 -48.23 -3.90 16.72
N THR A 234 -48.47 -3.65 18.00
CA THR A 234 -49.19 -4.58 18.88
C THR A 234 -50.67 -4.72 18.51
N LYS A 235 -51.15 -3.95 17.52
CA LYS A 235 -52.54 -3.98 17.04
C LYS A 235 -52.59 -3.75 15.53
N CYS A 236 -52.61 -4.84 14.77
CA CYS A 236 -53.06 -4.79 13.38
C CYS A 236 -54.59 -4.85 13.36
N SER A 237 -55.25 -3.77 12.93
CA SER A 237 -56.69 -3.76 12.64
C SER A 237 -56.89 -4.16 11.18
N CYS A 238 -57.39 -5.36 10.94
CA CYS A 238 -57.89 -5.76 9.62
C CYS A 238 -59.40 -5.48 9.58
N SER A 239 -59.83 -4.55 8.73
CA SER A 239 -61.24 -4.34 8.43
C SER A 239 -61.55 -4.87 7.04
N CYS A 240 -62.46 -5.85 6.96
CA CYS A 240 -63.08 -6.24 5.70
C CYS A 240 -64.39 -5.50 5.58
N ARG A 241 -64.71 -5.06 4.36
CA ARG A 241 -66.02 -4.51 4.03
C ARG A 241 -66.51 -5.23 2.78
N SER A 242 -67.63 -5.94 2.90
CA SER A 242 -68.29 -6.60 1.78
C SER A 242 -69.56 -5.84 1.40
N ASP A 243 -69.84 -5.75 0.10
CA ASP A 243 -71.03 -5.08 -0.46
C ASP A 243 -72.00 -6.12 -1.06
N LEU A 244 -72.33 -7.19 -0.32
CA LEU A 244 -73.19 -8.29 -0.81
C LEU A 244 -74.60 -8.19 -0.22
N HIS A 245 -75.60 -8.13 -1.11
CA HIS A 245 -76.99 -7.80 -0.78
C HIS A 245 -77.86 -9.01 -0.37
N ASN A 246 -77.28 -10.16 -0.06
CA ASN A 246 -78.06 -11.31 0.40
C ASN A 246 -77.19 -12.28 1.23
N GLY A 247 -77.70 -12.69 2.39
CA GLY A 247 -76.95 -13.31 3.49
C GLY A 247 -76.04 -14.49 3.10
N GLN A 248 -74.74 -14.19 2.98
CA GLN A 248 -73.66 -15.17 3.01
C GLN A 248 -72.72 -14.85 4.18
N GLU A 249 -72.18 -15.88 4.80
CA GLU A 249 -71.19 -15.79 5.89
C GLU A 249 -69.82 -15.33 5.36
N GLU A 250 -69.18 -14.40 6.08
CA GLU A 250 -67.83 -13.92 5.80
C GLU A 250 -66.79 -14.81 6.48
N PHE A 251 -65.78 -15.28 5.74
CA PHE A 251 -64.69 -16.12 6.26
C PHE A 251 -63.33 -15.43 6.15
N TRP A 252 -62.60 -15.38 7.27
CA TRP A 252 -61.21 -14.95 7.30
C TRP A 252 -60.28 -16.16 7.13
N THR A 253 -59.40 -16.12 6.13
CA THR A 253 -58.46 -17.22 5.86
C THR A 253 -57.03 -16.72 6.03
N ILE A 254 -56.29 -17.32 6.97
CA ILE A 254 -54.89 -16.97 7.27
C ILE A 254 -54.01 -18.18 6.90
N PHE A 255 -53.08 -18.02 5.96
CA PHE A 255 -52.10 -19.04 5.56
C PHE A 255 -50.70 -18.43 5.32
N PRO A 256 -49.56 -19.14 5.57
CA PRO A 256 -49.38 -20.40 6.30
C PRO A 256 -48.46 -20.29 7.55
N HIS A 257 -48.75 -21.14 8.53
CA HIS A 257 -47.91 -21.53 9.68
C HIS A 257 -47.40 -20.44 10.64
N LYS A 258 -48.30 -19.83 11.42
CA LYS A 258 -48.09 -19.58 12.86
C LYS A 258 -49.42 -19.23 13.53
N THR A 259 -49.77 -19.99 14.56
CA THR A 259 -50.95 -19.75 15.40
C THR A 259 -50.70 -18.49 16.24
N VAL A 260 -51.50 -17.45 16.07
CA VAL A 260 -51.51 -16.28 16.95
C VAL A 260 -52.77 -16.36 17.81
N GLN A 261 -52.61 -16.46 19.13
CA GLN A 261 -53.73 -16.31 20.05
C GLN A 261 -54.08 -14.83 20.18
N PHE A 262 -55.31 -14.47 19.82
CA PHE A 262 -55.87 -13.16 20.12
C PHE A 262 -56.61 -13.22 21.46
N SER A 263 -56.02 -12.66 22.51
CA SER A 263 -56.72 -12.33 23.74
C SER A 263 -57.22 -10.89 23.67
N ASN A 264 -58.55 -10.72 23.78
CA ASN A 264 -59.32 -9.47 23.87
C ASN A 264 -59.71 -8.79 22.55
N ILE A 265 -60.93 -9.11 22.08
CA ILE A 265 -61.67 -8.34 21.08
C ILE A 265 -62.52 -7.31 21.85
N LEU A 266 -62.26 -6.02 21.66
CA LEU A 266 -63.04 -4.91 22.22
C LEU A 266 -63.76 -4.17 21.08
N GLY A 267 -65.02 -4.54 20.85
CA GLY A 267 -66.05 -3.71 20.22
C GLY A 267 -65.99 -3.50 18.69
N ILE A 268 -67.14 -3.72 18.04
CA ILE A 268 -67.40 -3.33 16.64
C ILE A 268 -68.26 -2.06 16.68
N SER A 269 -67.82 -0.97 16.07
CA SER A 269 -68.63 0.24 15.90
C SER A 269 -68.68 0.64 14.42
N GLY A 270 -69.88 0.65 13.82
CA GLY A 270 -70.12 1.10 12.45
C GLY A 270 -71.00 2.34 12.41
N VAL A 271 -70.65 3.31 11.55
CA VAL A 271 -71.52 4.43 11.16
C VAL A 271 -71.56 4.48 9.63
N ASN A 272 -72.77 4.42 9.07
CA ASN A 272 -73.07 4.44 7.63
C ASN A 272 -73.24 5.88 7.11
N ASN A 273 -72.75 6.17 5.89
CA ASN A 273 -73.39 7.05 4.89
C ASN A 273 -72.61 7.14 3.54
N TYR A 274 -73.20 6.58 2.46
CA TYR A 274 -73.18 6.89 0.99
C TYR A 274 -71.82 6.97 0.19
N PRO A 275 -71.81 7.00 -1.18
CA PRO A 275 -71.74 5.79 -2.03
C PRO A 275 -70.61 5.74 -3.11
N LYS A 276 -70.24 4.48 -3.47
CA LYS A 276 -69.66 3.94 -4.74
C LYS A 276 -68.29 4.45 -5.27
N VAL A 277 -67.31 3.54 -5.42
CA VAL A 277 -66.61 3.06 -6.66
C VAL A 277 -65.45 2.07 -6.28
N MET A 278 -65.26 0.97 -7.04
CA MET A 278 -64.15 -0.04 -6.96
C MET A 278 -62.78 0.52 -7.42
N PRO A 279 -61.65 -0.23 -7.39
CA PRO A 279 -61.04 -1.09 -6.36
C PRO A 279 -59.71 -0.47 -5.87
N GLN A 280 -59.26 -0.70 -4.63
CA GLN A 280 -57.93 -0.24 -4.20
C GLN A 280 -57.16 -1.29 -3.41
N PHE A 281 -55.90 -1.45 -3.81
CA PHE A 281 -54.82 -2.05 -3.03
C PHE A 281 -54.86 -1.49 -1.60
N PHE A 282 -54.78 -2.38 -0.62
CA PHE A 282 -54.82 -2.01 0.78
C PHE A 282 -53.62 -1.12 1.12
N LYS A 283 -53.92 0.15 1.39
CA LYS A 283 -52.98 1.10 1.99
C LYS A 283 -53.12 0.95 3.50
N MET A 284 -52.08 0.48 4.17
CA MET A 284 -52.03 0.52 5.64
C MET A 284 -52.00 1.98 6.08
N SER A 285 -52.97 2.39 6.89
CA SER A 285 -52.97 3.67 7.61
C SER A 285 -53.05 3.40 9.10
N GLU A 286 -52.25 4.13 9.89
CA GLU A 286 -52.26 4.10 11.35
C GLU A 286 -53.59 4.66 11.90
N SER A 287 -54.02 4.09 13.03
CA SER A 287 -55.09 4.60 13.89
C SER A 287 -54.52 4.99 15.24
#